data_AF-A0AAV6VWU3-F1
#
_entry.id   AF-A0AAV6VWU3-F1
#
_cell.length_a   1.000
_cell.length_b   1.000
_cell.length_c   1.000
_cell.angle_alpha   90.00
_cell.angle_beta   90.00
_cell.angle_gamma   90.00
#
_symmetry.space_group_name_H-M   'P 1'
#
loop_
_entity.id
_entity.type
_entity.pdbx_description
1 polymer ?
#
loop_
_entity_poly.entity_id
_entity_poly.type
_entity_poly.pdbx_seq_one_letter_code
_entity_poly.pdbx_strand_id
1 'polypeptide(L)'
;MADGTEPMDVSSSDPCVFRPDLSPHSILELAYNAGFTKHFVIIINSISGIIPRTYPIKLKKELAASVSNPKLIESLTYTKSNKIICSTSDFKTATELLTIKKLLSCQTQAEIITENLTSKFILYNVPVGISSKDIADELCSENDISVYEVRRFQKKVKVNALRDQANMLVSMFTACTTPAGLVPLSSSSPRSEDIPKDSDCSKSPDKKKHASDKTLSTYYS
;
A
#
# COMPACT_ATOMS: atom_id res chain seq x y z
N MET A 1 36.07 40.75 7.81
CA MET A 1 34.69 41.23 8.06
C MET A 1 33.77 40.30 7.29
N ALA A 2 32.80 39.74 8.00
CA ALA A 2 32.10 38.50 7.65
C ALA A 2 31.19 38.65 6.42
N ASP A 3 31.27 37.66 5.54
CA ASP A 3 30.33 37.38 4.45
C ASP A 3 29.14 36.64 5.04
N GLY A 4 28.00 37.32 5.12
CA GLY A 4 26.75 36.80 5.65
C GLY A 4 25.93 36.16 4.54
N THR A 5 26.26 34.92 4.19
CA THR A 5 25.36 34.05 3.41
C THR A 5 24.53 33.25 4.40
N GLU A 6 23.30 33.69 4.65
CA GLU A 6 22.32 32.86 5.35
C GLU A 6 21.91 31.67 4.46
N PRO A 7 21.85 30.44 5.00
CA PRO A 7 21.36 29.30 4.24
C PRO A 7 19.85 29.43 4.02
N MET A 8 19.44 29.41 2.76
CA MET A 8 18.04 29.29 2.37
C MET A 8 17.50 27.92 2.81
N ASP A 9 16.69 27.91 3.87
CA ASP A 9 15.84 26.77 4.23
C ASP A 9 14.80 26.55 3.14
N VAL A 10 15.12 25.71 2.15
CA VAL A 10 14.14 25.13 1.23
C VAL A 10 13.51 23.92 1.92
N SER A 11 12.63 24.19 2.88
CA SER A 11 11.56 23.25 3.24
C SER A 11 10.23 23.99 3.19
N SER A 12 9.70 24.14 1.97
CA SER A 12 8.30 24.51 1.78
C SER A 12 7.44 23.33 2.21
N SER A 13 7.32 23.12 3.53
CA SER A 13 6.34 22.21 4.09
C SER A 13 4.97 22.84 3.85
N ASP A 14 4.15 22.23 3.00
CA ASP A 14 2.76 22.62 2.83
C ASP A 14 2.09 22.60 4.22
N PRO A 15 1.60 23.74 4.75
CA PRO A 15 1.03 23.81 6.10
C PRO A 15 -0.20 22.91 6.26
N CYS A 16 -0.77 22.42 5.15
CA CYS A 16 -1.90 21.50 5.16
C CYS A 16 -1.49 20.03 5.24
N VAL A 17 -0.21 19.67 5.12
CA VAL A 17 0.25 18.27 5.12
C VAL A 17 1.36 18.07 6.13
N PHE A 18 1.13 17.15 7.06
CA PHE A 18 2.18 16.58 7.91
C PHE A 18 2.53 15.18 7.41
N ARG A 19 3.83 14.92 7.28
CA ARG A 19 4.41 13.58 7.10
C ARG A 19 5.64 13.48 8.01
N PRO A 20 5.82 12.39 8.76
CA PRO A 20 7.04 12.16 9.51
C PRO A 20 8.20 11.90 8.55
N ASP A 21 9.40 12.30 8.96
CA ASP A 21 10.63 12.02 8.21
C ASP A 21 11.06 10.57 8.43
N LEU A 22 10.54 9.68 7.59
CA LEU A 22 10.80 8.24 7.65
C LEU A 22 11.48 7.75 6.38
N SER A 23 12.53 6.96 6.55
CA SER A 23 13.15 6.28 5.42
C SER A 23 12.20 5.23 4.83
N PRO A 24 12.31 4.89 3.53
CA PRO A 24 11.51 3.83 2.92
C PRO A 24 11.60 2.49 3.66
N HIS A 25 12.77 2.18 4.24
CA HIS A 25 12.98 1.01 5.08
C HIS A 25 12.17 1.06 6.37
N SER A 26 12.16 2.22 7.04
CA SER A 26 11.39 2.40 8.28
C SER A 26 9.89 2.29 8.01
N ILE A 27 9.41 2.84 6.89
CA ILE A 27 8.01 2.70 6.45
C ILE A 27 7.65 1.22 6.24
N LEU A 28 8.53 0.48 5.56
CA LEU A 28 8.32 -0.96 5.31
C LEU A 28 8.28 -1.76 6.62
N GLU A 29 9.18 -1.46 7.56
CA GLU A 29 9.25 -2.12 8.87
C GLU A 29 8.03 -1.81 9.74
N LEU A 30 7.62 -0.55 9.84
CA LEU A 30 6.42 -0.15 10.57
C LEU A 30 5.16 -0.81 9.98
N ALA A 31 5.04 -0.84 8.65
CA ALA A 31 3.92 -1.49 7.97
C ALA A 31 3.89 -3.02 8.20
N TYR A 32 5.05 -3.67 8.17
CA TYR A 32 5.17 -5.09 8.46
C TYR A 32 4.79 -5.43 9.90
N ASN A 33 5.30 -4.66 10.87
CA ASN A 33 5.01 -4.84 12.29
C ASN A 33 3.54 -4.55 12.63
N ALA A 34 2.88 -3.67 11.87
CA ALA A 34 1.44 -3.42 11.96
C ALA A 34 0.58 -4.65 11.57
N GLY A 35 1.12 -5.59 10.78
CA GLY A 35 0.43 -6.85 10.44
C GLY A 35 -0.74 -6.71 9.46
N PHE A 36 -0.93 -5.54 8.86
CA PHE A 36 -2.03 -5.29 7.91
C PHE A 36 -1.66 -5.64 6.45
N THR A 37 -0.38 -5.57 6.11
CA THR A 37 0.07 -5.63 4.71
C THR A 37 0.42 -7.04 4.30
N LYS A 38 -0.45 -7.65 3.49
CA LYS A 38 -0.17 -8.95 2.88
C LYS A 38 0.73 -8.83 1.66
N HIS A 39 0.78 -7.67 1.00
CA HIS A 39 1.57 -7.46 -0.21
C HIS A 39 2.25 -6.09 -0.19
N PHE A 40 3.56 -6.10 -0.40
CA PHE A 40 4.37 -4.91 -0.64
C PHE A 40 4.42 -4.62 -2.13
N VAL A 41 4.23 -3.36 -2.50
CA VAL A 41 4.40 -2.90 -3.88
C VAL A 41 5.51 -1.86 -3.90
N ILE A 42 6.53 -2.14 -4.71
CA ILE A 42 7.76 -1.37 -4.80
C ILE A 42 7.88 -0.83 -6.22
N ILE A 43 8.17 0.45 -6.32
CA ILE A 43 8.45 1.14 -7.57
C ILE A 43 9.96 1.36 -7.64
N ILE A 44 10.59 0.80 -8.66
CA ILE A 44 11.99 1.05 -8.99
C ILE A 44 12.03 2.09 -10.11
N ASN A 45 12.61 3.24 -9.78
CA ASN A 45 12.83 4.37 -10.66
C ASN A 45 14.31 4.45 -11.05
N SER A 46 14.62 5.03 -12.21
CA SER A 46 16.00 5.45 -12.51
C SER A 46 16.27 6.78 -11.83
N ILE A 47 17.46 6.95 -11.24
CA ILE A 47 17.93 8.26 -10.75
C ILE A 47 18.27 9.15 -11.93
N SER A 48 18.87 8.57 -12.98
CA SER A 48 19.29 9.28 -14.18
C SER A 48 18.92 8.49 -15.43
N GLY A 49 18.29 9.15 -16.40
CA GLY A 49 17.94 8.53 -17.68
C GLY A 49 16.73 7.59 -17.59
N ILE A 50 16.64 6.67 -18.56
CA ILE A 50 15.49 5.79 -18.77
C ILE A 50 15.90 4.36 -18.49
N ILE A 51 15.12 3.63 -17.66
CA ILE A 51 15.31 2.18 -17.51
C ILE A 51 14.99 1.52 -18.86
N PRO A 52 15.94 0.84 -19.50
CA PRO A 52 15.70 0.22 -20.78
C PRO A 52 14.60 -0.84 -20.66
N ARG A 53 13.61 -0.77 -21.54
CA ARG A 53 12.62 -1.85 -21.70
C ARG A 53 13.29 -3.01 -22.41
N THR A 54 14.00 -3.82 -21.63
CA THR A 54 14.65 -5.03 -22.13
C THR A 54 13.69 -6.20 -22.15
N TYR A 55 14.07 -7.26 -22.86
CA TYR A 55 13.30 -8.50 -22.86
C TYR A 55 13.14 -9.03 -21.43
N PRO A 56 11.94 -9.48 -21.00
CA PRO A 56 11.66 -9.86 -19.61
C PRO A 56 12.65 -10.84 -18.97
N ILE A 57 13.27 -11.73 -19.76
CA ILE A 57 14.29 -12.67 -19.27
C ILE A 57 15.50 -11.96 -18.70
N LYS A 58 16.00 -10.90 -19.36
CA LYS A 58 17.19 -10.17 -18.91
C LYS A 58 16.93 -9.48 -17.58
N LEU A 59 15.80 -8.77 -17.49
CA LEU A 59 15.37 -8.13 -16.25
C LEU A 59 15.23 -9.16 -15.12
N LYS A 60 14.54 -10.27 -15.36
CA LYS A 60 14.38 -11.34 -14.34
C LYS A 60 15.72 -11.89 -13.87
N LYS A 61 16.68 -12.07 -14.77
CA LYS A 61 18.02 -12.57 -14.42
C LYS A 61 18.80 -11.60 -13.53
N GLU A 62 18.80 -10.31 -13.85
CA GLU A 62 19.47 -9.30 -13.02
C GLU A 62 18.77 -9.11 -11.68
N LEU A 63 17.44 -9.14 -11.67
CA LEU A 63 16.65 -9.07 -10.44
C LEU A 63 16.93 -10.28 -9.54
N ALA A 64 17.00 -11.48 -10.12
CA ALA A 64 17.35 -12.72 -9.42
C ALA A 64 18.76 -12.73 -8.85
N ALA A 65 19.68 -11.92 -9.37
CA ALA A 65 21.00 -11.73 -8.78
C ALA A 65 20.99 -10.74 -7.60
N SER A 66 19.94 -9.93 -7.49
CA SER A 66 19.83 -8.84 -6.49
C SER A 66 19.00 -9.24 -5.27
N VAL A 67 18.21 -10.32 -5.36
CA VAL A 67 17.37 -10.83 -4.27
C VAL A 67 17.70 -12.28 -3.94
N SER A 68 17.57 -12.66 -2.67
CA SER A 68 17.85 -14.01 -2.18
C SER A 68 16.89 -15.05 -2.78
N ASN A 69 15.62 -14.71 -2.93
CA ASN A 69 14.60 -15.62 -3.44
C ASN A 69 13.70 -14.95 -4.49
N PRO A 70 14.11 -14.94 -5.78
CA PRO A 70 13.35 -14.28 -6.84
C PRO A 70 11.98 -14.90 -7.12
N LYS A 71 11.69 -16.12 -6.62
CA LYS A 71 10.38 -16.77 -6.78
C LYS A 71 9.31 -16.11 -5.92
N LEU A 72 9.68 -15.35 -4.89
CA LEU A 72 8.77 -14.62 -4.03
C LEU A 72 8.33 -13.27 -4.63
N ILE A 73 8.87 -12.90 -5.80
CA ILE A 73 8.39 -11.77 -6.58
C ILE A 73 7.17 -12.24 -7.37
N GLU A 74 6.00 -11.75 -6.97
CA GLU A 74 4.71 -12.18 -7.51
C GLU A 74 4.39 -11.53 -8.85
N SER A 75 4.69 -10.23 -8.96
CA SER A 75 4.50 -9.48 -10.19
C SER A 75 5.68 -8.56 -10.48
N LEU A 76 5.95 -8.37 -11.77
CA LEU A 76 7.01 -7.54 -12.29
C LEU A 76 6.53 -6.89 -13.59
N THR A 77 6.28 -5.58 -13.55
CA THR A 77 5.65 -4.86 -14.67
C THR A 77 6.39 -3.57 -14.97
N TYR A 78 6.60 -3.27 -16.26
CA TYR A 78 7.05 -1.96 -16.71
C TYR A 78 5.87 -0.99 -16.82
N THR A 79 5.99 0.19 -16.21
CA THR A 79 5.03 1.27 -16.41
C THR A 79 5.28 1.98 -17.74
N LYS A 80 4.26 2.69 -18.24
CA LYS A 80 4.40 3.62 -19.38
C LYS A 80 5.42 4.74 -19.12
N SER A 81 5.68 5.05 -17.85
CA SER A 81 6.68 6.02 -17.39
C SER A 81 8.08 5.44 -17.20
N ASN A 82 8.38 4.27 -17.77
CA ASN A 82 9.69 3.58 -17.67
C ASN A 82 10.15 3.30 -16.24
N LYS A 83 9.20 3.05 -15.35
CA LYS A 83 9.43 2.54 -14.00
C LYS A 83 9.18 1.04 -13.98
N ILE A 84 9.77 0.34 -13.03
CA ILE A 84 9.46 -1.06 -12.78
C ILE A 84 8.64 -1.14 -11.50
N ILE A 85 7.50 -1.83 -11.56
CA ILE A 85 6.69 -2.14 -10.39
C ILE A 85 6.90 -3.61 -10.07
N CYS A 86 7.29 -3.88 -8.82
CA CYS A 86 7.42 -5.20 -8.25
C CYS A 86 6.38 -5.38 -7.14
N SER A 87 5.78 -6.56 -7.02
CA SER A 87 4.99 -6.93 -5.84
C SER A 87 5.53 -8.20 -5.18
N THR A 88 5.47 -8.25 -3.85
CA THR A 88 5.85 -9.43 -3.07
C THR A 88 5.13 -9.43 -1.72
N SER A 89 4.71 -10.59 -1.23
CA SER A 89 4.23 -10.75 0.16
C SER A 89 5.37 -10.90 1.18
N ASP A 90 6.60 -11.17 0.71
CA ASP A 90 7.72 -11.48 1.59
C ASP A 90 8.47 -10.22 2.01
N PHE A 91 8.54 -9.97 3.33
CA PHE A 91 9.19 -8.80 3.91
C PHE A 91 10.68 -8.72 3.57
N LYS A 92 11.39 -9.86 3.59
CA LYS A 92 12.82 -9.89 3.28
C LYS A 92 13.06 -9.52 1.81
N THR A 93 12.30 -10.13 0.90
CA THR A 93 12.36 -9.83 -0.54
C THR A 93 11.98 -8.37 -0.80
N ALA A 94 10.98 -7.82 -0.12
CA ALA A 94 10.61 -6.41 -0.23
C ALA A 94 11.76 -5.49 0.21
N THR A 95 12.42 -5.82 1.32
CA THR A 95 13.58 -5.07 1.82
C THR A 95 14.73 -5.09 0.82
N GLU A 96 15.06 -6.27 0.28
CA GLU A 96 16.11 -6.42 -0.74
C GLU A 96 15.79 -5.61 -2.01
N LEU A 97 14.55 -5.69 -2.51
CA LEU A 97 14.08 -4.90 -3.64
C LEU A 97 14.24 -3.39 -3.42
N LEU A 98 13.99 -2.92 -2.19
CA LEU A 98 14.13 -1.50 -1.83
C LEU A 98 15.60 -1.03 -1.81
N THR A 99 16.55 -1.96 -1.61
CA THR A 99 18.00 -1.65 -1.63
C THR A 99 18.62 -1.64 -3.02
N ILE A 100 17.88 -1.97 -4.08
CA ILE A 100 18.43 -2.05 -5.45
C ILE A 100 18.85 -0.67 -5.93
N LYS A 101 20.17 -0.43 -5.94
CA LYS A 101 20.80 0.82 -6.42
C LYS A 101 21.18 0.79 -7.89
N LYS A 102 21.24 -0.39 -8.50
CA LYS A 102 21.62 -0.55 -9.91
C LYS A 102 20.85 -1.69 -10.54
N LEU A 103 20.26 -1.43 -11.70
CA LEU A 103 19.51 -2.42 -12.47
C LEU A 103 19.59 -2.05 -13.95
N LEU A 104 19.86 -3.03 -14.82
CA LEU A 104 19.99 -2.87 -16.28
C LEU A 104 21.01 -1.79 -16.67
N SER A 105 22.11 -1.71 -15.92
CA SER A 105 23.16 -0.68 -16.04
C SER A 105 22.72 0.75 -15.70
N CYS A 106 21.50 0.95 -15.20
CA CYS A 106 21.02 2.24 -14.71
C CYS A 106 21.16 2.31 -13.19
N GLN A 107 21.48 3.50 -12.68
CA GLN A 107 21.39 3.76 -11.25
C GLN A 107 19.92 3.95 -10.87
N THR A 108 19.46 3.25 -9.84
CA THR A 108 18.06 3.19 -9.46
C THR A 108 17.82 3.66 -8.04
N GLN A 109 16.60 4.15 -7.82
CA GLN A 109 16.03 4.43 -6.51
C GLN A 109 14.71 3.68 -6.41
N ALA A 110 14.53 2.95 -5.31
CA ALA A 110 13.29 2.24 -5.04
C ALA A 110 12.47 3.00 -4.01
N GLU A 111 11.15 2.99 -4.21
CA GLU A 111 10.15 3.60 -3.34
C GLU A 111 9.05 2.58 -3.07
N ILE A 112 8.41 2.70 -1.91
CA ILE A 112 7.31 1.83 -1.52
C ILE A 112 5.97 2.54 -1.71
N ILE A 113 4.97 1.85 -2.25
CA ILE A 113 3.61 2.38 -2.40
C ILE A 113 2.89 2.31 -1.05
N THR A 114 2.85 3.45 -0.36
CA THR A 114 2.30 3.56 1.00
C THR A 114 0.77 3.46 1.07
N GLU A 115 0.08 3.65 -0.05
CA GLU A 115 -1.37 3.52 -0.16
C GLU A 115 -1.85 2.11 0.16
N ASN A 116 -1.03 1.09 -0.13
CA ASN A 116 -1.31 -0.31 0.21
C ASN A 116 -0.87 -0.67 1.63
N LEU A 117 -0.13 0.22 2.30
CA LEU A 117 0.41 -0.01 3.63
C LEU A 117 -0.38 0.64 4.75
N THR A 118 -1.20 1.63 4.40
CA THR A 118 -1.86 2.51 5.36
C THR A 118 -3.36 2.38 5.30
N SER A 119 -3.99 2.38 6.47
CA SER A 119 -5.42 2.59 6.61
C SER A 119 -5.70 4.09 6.73
N LYS A 120 -6.90 4.52 6.31
CA LYS A 120 -7.26 5.94 6.28
C LYS A 120 -8.59 6.20 6.94
N PHE A 121 -8.68 7.31 7.67
CA PHE A 121 -9.94 7.81 8.23
C PHE A 121 -9.99 9.34 8.16
N ILE A 122 -11.19 9.89 8.31
CA ILE A 122 -11.43 11.34 8.23
C ILE A 122 -11.77 11.87 9.63
N LEU A 123 -11.05 12.90 10.05
CA LEU A 123 -11.42 13.76 11.17
C LEU A 123 -12.27 14.92 10.64
N TYR A 124 -13.38 15.19 11.31
CA TYR A 124 -14.31 16.26 10.95
C TYR A 124 -14.16 17.44 11.90
N ASN A 125 -14.47 18.64 11.40
CA ASN A 125 -14.61 19.86 12.21
C ASN A 125 -13.37 20.23 13.04
N VAL A 126 -12.16 19.91 12.56
CA VAL A 126 -10.90 20.22 13.26
C VAL A 126 -10.61 21.71 13.13
N PRO A 127 -10.44 22.45 14.24
CA PRO A 127 -10.07 23.86 14.19
C PRO A 127 -8.86 24.12 13.30
N VAL A 128 -8.91 25.19 12.49
CA VAL A 128 -7.82 25.55 11.56
C VAL A 128 -6.57 26.02 12.29
N GLY A 129 -6.72 26.48 13.54
CA GLY A 129 -5.60 26.89 14.40
C GLY A 129 -4.74 25.75 14.93
N ILE A 130 -5.20 24.49 14.87
CA ILE A 130 -4.41 23.32 15.30
C ILE A 130 -3.55 22.85 14.12
N SER A 131 -2.26 22.60 14.33
CA SER A 131 -1.41 22.14 13.22
C SER A 131 -1.67 20.66 12.88
N SER A 132 -1.38 20.25 11.65
CA SER A 132 -1.47 18.84 11.26
C SER A 132 -0.50 17.94 12.06
N LYS A 133 0.59 18.52 12.56
CA LYS A 133 1.55 17.84 13.42
C LYS A 133 0.97 17.61 14.81
N ASP A 134 0.36 18.62 15.43
CA ASP A 134 -0.22 18.46 16.78
C ASP A 134 -1.29 17.37 16.80
N ILE A 135 -2.12 17.30 15.75
CA ILE A 135 -3.11 16.21 15.58
C ILE A 135 -2.41 14.85 15.46
N ALA A 136 -1.30 14.76 14.73
CA ALA A 136 -0.55 13.51 14.62
C ALA A 136 0.04 13.09 15.96
N ASP A 137 0.64 14.03 16.70
CA ASP A 137 1.25 13.80 18.02
C ASP A 137 0.19 13.39 19.05
N GLU A 138 -0.98 14.04 19.07
CA GLU A 138 -2.13 13.67 19.92
C GLU A 138 -2.62 12.25 19.58
N LEU A 139 -2.82 11.94 18.30
CA LEU A 139 -3.26 10.60 17.90
C LEU A 139 -2.26 9.50 18.29
N CYS A 140 -0.97 9.74 18.10
CA CYS A 140 0.09 8.79 18.45
C CYS A 140 0.28 8.63 19.96
N SER A 141 0.01 9.66 20.77
CA SER A 141 0.20 9.61 22.22
C SER A 141 -1.01 9.04 22.96
N GLU A 142 -2.21 9.36 22.52
CA GLU A 142 -3.46 8.91 23.15
C GLU A 142 -3.95 7.57 22.60
N ASN A 143 -3.43 7.12 21.45
CA ASN A 143 -3.82 5.86 20.82
C ASN A 143 -2.56 5.07 20.41
N ASP A 144 -2.66 3.74 20.43
CA ASP A 144 -1.63 2.82 19.90
C ASP A 144 -1.64 2.82 18.35
N ILE A 145 -1.43 4.00 17.77
CA ILE A 145 -1.53 4.28 16.33
C ILE A 145 -0.22 4.91 15.84
N SER A 146 0.31 4.37 14.74
CA SER A 146 1.45 4.97 14.05
C SER A 146 0.97 5.80 12.85
N VAL A 147 0.95 7.12 12.99
CA VAL A 147 0.50 8.03 11.92
C VAL A 147 1.56 8.18 10.83
N TYR A 148 1.15 8.00 9.57
CA TYR A 148 1.99 8.18 8.37
C TYR A 148 1.78 9.53 7.68
N GLU A 149 0.54 10.01 7.62
CA GLU A 149 0.25 11.31 7.01
C GLU A 149 -0.99 11.91 7.66
N VAL A 150 -0.96 13.22 7.93
CA VAL A 150 -2.15 14.00 8.24
C VAL A 150 -2.29 15.11 7.22
N ARG A 151 -3.41 15.13 6.50
CA ARG A 151 -3.69 16.12 5.45
C ARG A 151 -4.98 16.87 5.74
N ARG A 152 -4.88 18.18 5.90
CA ARG A 152 -6.02 19.09 6.01
C ARG A 152 -6.61 19.39 4.65
N PHE A 153 -7.93 19.25 4.53
CA PHE A 153 -8.65 19.66 3.32
C PHE A 153 -8.87 21.18 3.34
N GLN A 154 -8.26 21.88 2.38
CA GLN A 154 -8.54 23.29 2.18
C GLN A 154 -9.96 23.46 1.64
N LYS A 155 -10.86 23.98 2.47
CA LYS A 155 -12.17 24.44 1.98
C LYS A 155 -11.94 25.78 1.30
N LYS A 156 -12.20 25.90 0.00
CA LYS A 156 -12.29 27.22 -0.66
C LYS A 156 -13.40 28.00 0.05
N VAL A 157 -13.04 28.94 0.91
CA VAL A 157 -14.01 29.77 1.63
C VAL A 157 -14.62 30.73 0.61
N LYS A 158 -15.94 30.63 0.39
CA LYS A 158 -16.69 31.77 -0.13
C LYS A 158 -16.60 32.87 0.92
N VAL A 159 -16.15 34.05 0.53
CA VAL A 159 -16.12 35.27 1.34
C VAL A 159 -17.44 35.33 2.12
N ASN A 160 -17.35 35.26 3.46
CA ASN A 160 -18.45 35.27 4.45
C ASN A 160 -18.93 33.95 5.08
N ALA A 161 -18.21 32.82 4.98
CA ALA A 161 -18.49 31.67 5.84
C ALA A 161 -17.43 31.55 6.95
N LEU A 162 -17.76 32.04 8.15
CA LEU A 162 -17.11 31.66 9.41
C LEU A 162 -17.22 30.14 9.56
N ARG A 163 -16.19 29.41 9.14
CA ARG A 163 -15.93 28.05 9.59
C ARG A 163 -14.44 27.97 9.81
N ASP A 164 -14.01 28.32 11.02
CA ASP A 164 -12.65 28.13 11.52
C ASP A 164 -12.31 26.65 11.73
N GLN A 165 -12.93 25.75 10.97
CA GLN A 165 -12.85 24.31 11.08
C GLN A 165 -12.72 23.69 9.69
N ALA A 166 -11.89 22.67 9.58
CA ALA A 166 -11.68 21.90 8.36
C ALA A 166 -11.68 20.40 8.66
N ASN A 167 -11.94 19.60 7.63
CA ASN A 167 -11.80 18.16 7.73
C ASN A 167 -10.34 17.78 7.45
N MET A 168 -9.89 16.66 7.99
CA MET A 168 -8.53 16.15 7.79
C MET A 168 -8.58 14.66 7.44
N LEU A 169 -7.73 14.22 6.53
CA LEU A 169 -7.47 12.82 6.23
C LEU A 169 -6.26 12.38 7.03
N VAL A 170 -6.43 11.32 7.81
CA VAL A 170 -5.34 10.66 8.54
C VAL A 170 -5.03 9.34 7.83
N SER A 171 -3.77 9.11 7.51
CA SER A 171 -3.24 7.83 7.06
C SER A 171 -2.35 7.25 8.15
N MET A 172 -2.54 5.99 8.50
CA MET A 172 -1.85 5.34 9.61
C MET A 172 -1.43 3.92 9.27
N PHE A 173 -0.33 3.47 9.88
CA PHE A 173 0.02 2.06 9.99
C PHE A 173 -0.73 1.50 11.20
N THR A 174 -1.69 0.61 10.96
CA THR A 174 -2.50 0.03 12.04
C THR A 174 -1.92 -1.28 12.51
N ALA A 175 -1.51 -1.36 13.77
CA ALA A 175 -1.35 -2.64 14.46
C ALA A 175 -2.73 -3.27 14.69
N CYS A 176 -2.91 -4.55 14.30
CA CYS A 176 -3.95 -5.36 14.91
C CYS A 176 -3.46 -5.85 16.27
N THR A 177 -3.33 -4.96 17.24
CA THR A 177 -3.48 -5.40 18.63
C THR A 177 -4.96 -5.64 18.81
N THR A 178 -5.36 -6.92 18.71
CA THR A 178 -6.65 -7.32 19.27
C THR A 178 -6.66 -6.80 20.70
N PRO A 179 -7.54 -5.85 21.08
CA PRO A 179 -7.56 -5.40 22.46
C PRO A 179 -7.82 -6.65 23.30
N ALA A 180 -6.90 -6.94 24.21
CA ALA A 180 -7.05 -8.02 25.18
C ALA A 180 -8.31 -7.71 26.01
N GLY A 181 -9.47 -8.15 25.55
CA GLY A 181 -10.75 -7.81 26.18
C GLY A 181 -11.99 -7.77 25.28
N LEU A 182 -11.87 -7.67 23.96
CA LEU A 182 -13.06 -7.78 23.09
C LEU A 182 -13.18 -9.18 22.50
N VAL A 183 -13.93 -10.01 23.21
CA VAL A 183 -14.45 -11.29 22.73
C VAL A 183 -15.17 -11.02 21.40
N PRO A 184 -14.77 -11.67 20.29
CA PRO A 184 -15.58 -11.62 19.08
C PRO A 184 -16.95 -12.20 19.42
N LEU A 185 -18.01 -11.43 19.20
CA LEU A 185 -19.38 -11.92 19.31
C LEU A 185 -19.54 -13.08 18.33
N SER A 186 -19.32 -14.30 18.83
CA SER A 186 -19.64 -15.52 18.13
C SER A 186 -21.14 -15.50 17.91
N SER A 187 -21.56 -15.24 16.68
CA SER A 187 -22.91 -15.52 16.21
C SER A 187 -23.11 -17.03 16.25
N SER A 188 -23.49 -17.54 17.41
CA SER A 188 -23.90 -18.92 17.62
C SER A 188 -25.34 -18.92 18.06
N SER A 189 -26.22 -19.39 17.18
CA SER A 189 -27.51 -20.00 17.48
C SER A 189 -28.21 -20.42 16.17
N PRO A 190 -29.07 -21.44 16.18
CA PRO A 190 -28.63 -22.82 16.21
C PRO A 190 -29.21 -23.63 15.04
N ARG A 191 -28.61 -24.81 14.86
CA ARG A 191 -29.08 -25.89 14.01
C ARG A 191 -30.44 -26.40 14.53
N SER A 192 -31.48 -26.32 13.72
CA SER A 192 -32.70 -27.13 13.88
C SER A 192 -32.76 -28.12 12.73
N GLU A 193 -32.39 -29.37 13.03
CA GLU A 193 -32.81 -30.54 12.29
C GLU A 193 -34.31 -30.71 12.52
N ASP A 194 -35.09 -30.91 11.46
CA ASP A 194 -36.26 -31.80 11.50
C ASP A 194 -36.62 -32.23 10.07
N ILE A 195 -36.52 -33.54 9.87
CA ILE A 195 -36.86 -34.30 8.66
C ILE A 195 -38.35 -34.68 8.77
N PRO A 196 -39.08 -34.71 7.65
CA PRO A 196 -39.89 -35.91 7.38
C PRO A 196 -39.49 -36.60 6.08
N LYS A 197 -39.48 -37.94 6.16
CA LYS A 197 -39.27 -38.91 5.09
C LYS A 197 -40.54 -39.06 4.23
N ASP A 198 -40.33 -39.80 3.14
CA ASP A 198 -41.28 -40.37 2.16
C ASP A 198 -41.44 -39.47 0.91
N SER A 199 -41.29 -39.93 -0.33
CA SER A 199 -41.47 -41.28 -0.89
C SER A 199 -40.76 -41.41 -2.26
N ASP A 200 -40.47 -42.66 -2.63
CA ASP A 200 -39.94 -43.16 -3.91
C ASP A 200 -40.43 -42.46 -5.20
N CYS A 201 -39.53 -42.31 -6.19
CA CYS A 201 -39.72 -42.97 -7.50
C CYS A 201 -38.44 -42.99 -8.35
N SER A 202 -38.20 -44.16 -8.92
CA SER A 202 -37.10 -44.61 -9.77
C SER A 202 -36.94 -43.93 -11.14
N LYS A 203 -35.69 -43.80 -11.63
CA LYS A 203 -35.11 -44.35 -12.90
C LYS A 203 -33.99 -43.47 -13.50
N SER A 204 -32.81 -44.06 -13.66
CA SER A 204 -31.80 -43.74 -14.70
C SER A 204 -32.15 -44.54 -15.99
N PRO A 205 -31.46 -44.45 -17.16
CA PRO A 205 -30.17 -43.81 -17.52
C PRO A 205 -30.29 -42.92 -18.82
N ASP A 206 -29.27 -42.22 -19.35
CA ASP A 206 -28.25 -42.77 -20.26
C ASP A 206 -27.21 -41.74 -20.77
N LYS A 207 -26.08 -42.27 -21.26
CA LYS A 207 -24.84 -41.63 -21.75
C LYS A 207 -24.93 -41.03 -23.17
N LYS A 208 -24.10 -40.00 -23.48
CA LYS A 208 -23.25 -39.80 -24.70
C LYS A 208 -22.59 -38.39 -24.64
N LYS A 209 -21.26 -38.23 -24.53
CA LYS A 209 -20.13 -38.32 -25.49
C LYS A 209 -19.99 -37.15 -26.51
N HIS A 210 -18.75 -36.62 -26.56
CA HIS A 210 -18.08 -35.80 -27.59
C HIS A 210 -18.53 -34.33 -27.73
N ALA A 211 -17.70 -33.34 -28.07
CA ALA A 211 -16.37 -33.30 -28.64
C ALA A 211 -15.58 -32.04 -28.21
N SER A 212 -14.26 -32.14 -28.33
CA SER A 212 -13.30 -31.05 -28.46
C SER A 212 -13.67 -30.05 -29.55
N ASP A 213 -13.42 -28.75 -29.35
CA ASP A 213 -12.70 -28.00 -30.37
C ASP A 213 -11.92 -26.79 -29.85
N LYS A 214 -10.79 -26.57 -30.52
CA LYS A 214 -9.81 -25.51 -30.29
C LYS A 214 -10.35 -24.18 -30.82
N THR A 215 -10.02 -23.07 -30.17
CA THR A 215 -9.66 -21.85 -30.90
C THR A 215 -8.79 -20.93 -30.03
N LEU A 216 -7.49 -20.95 -30.32
CA LEU A 216 -6.57 -19.85 -30.07
C LEU A 216 -6.88 -18.77 -31.11
N SER A 217 -7.14 -17.53 -30.68
CA SER A 217 -7.04 -16.36 -31.54
C SER A 217 -6.77 -15.10 -30.72
N THR A 218 -5.51 -14.68 -30.80
CA THR A 218 -5.04 -13.31 -31.10
C THR A 218 -5.65 -12.13 -30.34
N TYR A 219 -4.85 -11.47 -29.49
CA TYR A 219 -4.84 -10.01 -29.37
C TYR A 219 -3.45 -9.54 -28.89
N TYR A 220 -2.79 -8.69 -29.69
CA TYR A 220 -2.16 -7.41 -29.32
C TYR A 220 -1.14 -7.00 -30.39
N SER A 221 -1.50 -5.94 -31.12
CA SER A 221 -0.58 -5.00 -31.76
C SER A 221 -0.46 -3.77 -30.89
#